data_AF-D9RA63-F1
#
_entry.id   AF-D9RA63-F1
#
_cell.length_a   1.000
_cell.length_b   1.000
_cell.length_c   1.000
_cell.angle_alpha   90.00
_cell.angle_beta   90.00
_cell.angle_gamma   90.00
#
_symmetry.space_group_name_H-M   'P 1'
#
loop_
_entity.id
_entity.type
_entity.pdbx_description
1 polymer ?
#
loop_
_entity_poly.entity_id
_entity_poly.type
_entity_poly.pdbx_seq_one_letter_code
_entity_poly.pdbx_strand_id
1 'polypeptide(L)'
;MKKLLVLMMALAMTLSLAACGGNAEPPASTPESTPAAAERKDNVTPEQATAIVDIMAKMGPLYEEAAAAATANGWDQDELAVQELNAVYAIMDSARVGLGELDGYGDTSTEDIDAVIEQYQAMLDEMPNLVTKYSEPYSN
;
A
#
# COMPACT_ATOMS: atom_id res chain seq x y z
N MET A 1 -1.34 -13.63 -35.06
CA MET A 1 0.11 -13.32 -35.10
C MET A 1 0.54 -12.65 -36.42
N LYS A 2 0.04 -11.44 -36.74
CA LYS A 2 0.48 -10.64 -37.90
C LYS A 2 0.39 -9.12 -37.69
N LYS A 3 -0.07 -8.66 -36.52
CA LYS A 3 -0.29 -7.22 -36.25
C LYS A 3 0.71 -6.63 -35.23
N LEU A 4 1.68 -7.41 -34.76
CA LEU A 4 2.66 -6.98 -33.77
C LEU A 4 4.00 -6.52 -34.37
N LEU A 5 4.25 -6.79 -35.67
CA LEU A 5 5.55 -6.49 -36.28
C LEU A 5 5.70 -5.04 -36.78
N VAL A 6 4.63 -4.22 -36.75
CA VAL A 6 4.67 -2.84 -37.27
C VAL A 6 5.06 -1.81 -36.20
N LEU A 7 4.90 -2.12 -34.91
CA LEU A 7 5.09 -1.13 -33.84
C LEU A 7 6.57 -0.88 -33.49
N MET A 8 7.48 -1.78 -33.84
CA MET A 8 8.91 -1.72 -33.45
C MET A 8 9.81 -0.89 -34.40
N MET A 9 9.29 -0.40 -35.53
CA MET A 9 10.08 0.41 -36.48
C MET A 9 9.99 1.93 -36.22
N ALA A 10 9.16 2.37 -35.28
CA ALA A 10 8.99 3.80 -34.96
C ALA A 10 9.99 4.34 -33.91
N LEU A 11 10.73 3.46 -33.20
CA LEU A 11 11.54 3.85 -32.05
C LEU A 11 12.99 4.27 -32.41
N ALA A 12 13.37 4.26 -33.68
CA ALA A 12 14.77 4.43 -34.10
C ALA A 12 15.12 5.83 -34.67
N MET A 13 14.19 6.81 -34.71
CA MET A 13 14.43 8.10 -35.38
C MET A 13 14.64 9.32 -34.47
N THR A 14 14.70 9.18 -33.14
CA THR A 14 14.89 10.34 -32.23
C THR A 14 16.31 10.52 -31.69
N LEU A 15 17.26 9.66 -32.06
CA LEU A 15 18.65 9.70 -31.58
C LEU A 15 19.60 10.40 -32.55
N SER A 16 19.17 11.53 -33.15
CA SER A 16 20.07 12.38 -33.92
C SER A 16 20.76 13.41 -33.01
N LEU A 17 22.05 13.15 -32.88
CA LEU A 17 23.12 14.02 -32.41
C LEU A 17 22.88 15.53 -32.65
N ALA A 18 22.84 16.30 -31.58
CA ALA A 18 23.40 17.65 -31.56
C ALA A 18 24.72 17.58 -30.77
N ALA A 19 25.79 17.37 -31.52
CA ALA A 19 27.11 17.82 -31.09
C ALA A 19 27.08 19.36 -31.04
N CYS A 20 27.30 19.92 -29.86
CA CYS A 20 27.79 21.28 -29.69
C CYS A 20 28.66 21.19 -28.43
N GLY A 21 29.97 21.19 -28.57
CA GLY A 21 30.72 22.34 -29.06
C GLY A 21 31.27 23.01 -27.81
N GLY A 22 32.52 22.70 -27.48
CA GLY A 22 33.16 23.16 -26.26
C GLY A 22 33.30 24.68 -26.21
N ASN A 23 33.24 25.22 -24.99
CA ASN A 23 33.96 26.43 -24.62
C ASN A 23 34.24 26.38 -23.11
N ALA A 24 35.49 26.69 -22.74
CA ALA A 24 35.99 26.67 -21.38
C ALA A 24 35.69 28.00 -20.67
N GLU A 25 35.19 27.94 -19.43
CA GLU A 25 35.26 29.01 -18.42
C GLU A 25 35.22 28.40 -17.00
N PRO A 26 35.85 29.04 -15.99
CA PRO A 26 36.34 28.42 -14.75
C PRO A 26 35.22 28.14 -13.73
N PRO A 27 35.46 27.32 -12.68
CA PRO A 27 34.39 26.89 -11.79
C PRO A 27 33.90 28.07 -10.93
N ALA A 28 32.67 28.49 -11.18
CA ALA A 28 31.89 29.21 -10.17
C ALA A 28 31.52 28.19 -9.10
N SER A 29 31.93 28.47 -7.85
CA SER A 29 31.69 27.67 -6.66
C SER A 29 30.25 27.15 -6.63
N THR A 30 30.10 25.85 -6.77
CA THR A 30 28.85 25.14 -6.45
C THR A 30 28.60 25.34 -4.96
N PRO A 31 27.45 25.89 -4.54
CA PRO A 31 27.08 25.80 -3.14
C PRO A 31 27.01 24.31 -2.79
N GLU A 32 27.71 23.97 -1.71
CA GLU A 32 27.69 22.69 -1.04
C GLU A 32 26.28 22.11 -1.13
N SER A 33 26.15 20.94 -1.77
CA SER A 33 24.93 20.15 -1.68
C SER A 33 24.79 19.72 -0.23
N THR A 34 24.18 20.57 0.60
CA THR A 34 23.29 20.10 1.65
C THR A 34 22.49 18.99 0.97
N PRO A 35 22.54 17.72 1.44
CA PRO A 35 21.58 16.75 0.98
C PRO A 35 20.25 17.47 1.14
N ALA A 36 19.50 17.64 0.05
CA ALA A 36 18.10 17.93 0.21
C ALA A 36 17.65 16.85 1.19
N ALA A 37 17.40 17.23 2.45
CA ALA A 37 16.52 16.48 3.28
C ALA A 37 15.30 16.41 2.38
N ALA A 38 15.11 15.27 1.71
CA ALA A 38 13.92 15.00 0.97
C ALA A 38 12.84 15.36 1.96
N GLU A 39 12.17 16.49 1.70
CA GLU A 39 11.27 17.06 2.68
C GLU A 39 10.36 15.92 3.06
N ARG A 40 10.39 15.59 4.34
CA ARG A 40 9.58 14.54 4.88
C ARG A 40 8.17 14.93 4.47
N LYS A 41 7.59 14.16 3.57
CA LYS A 41 6.18 14.24 3.25
C LYS A 41 5.48 13.66 4.46
N ASP A 42 5.45 14.44 5.55
CA ASP A 42 4.71 14.17 6.77
C ASP A 42 3.22 14.39 6.44
N ASN A 43 2.69 13.59 5.51
CA ASN A 43 1.28 13.64 5.15
C ASN A 43 0.42 12.97 6.22
N VAL A 44 1.07 12.14 7.05
CA VAL A 44 0.49 11.44 8.18
C VAL A 44 0.91 12.18 9.46
N THR A 45 -0.06 12.70 10.20
CA THR A 45 0.23 13.30 11.51
C THR A 45 0.52 12.24 12.57
N PRO A 46 1.17 12.58 13.70
CA PRO A 46 1.36 11.63 14.80
C PRO A 46 0.05 11.03 15.33
N GLU A 47 -1.03 11.81 15.34
CA GLU A 47 -2.36 11.36 15.76
C GLU A 47 -2.93 10.33 14.78
N GLN A 48 -2.80 10.58 13.47
CA GLN A 48 -3.21 9.65 12.42
C GLN A 48 -2.42 8.34 12.48
N ALA A 49 -1.09 8.43 12.65
CA ALA A 49 -0.25 7.25 12.82
C ALA A 49 -0.66 6.44 14.06
N THR A 50 -0.96 7.12 15.17
CA THR A 50 -1.45 6.47 16.40
C THR A 50 -2.80 5.79 16.15
N ALA A 51 -3.73 6.44 15.45
CA ALA A 51 -5.03 5.87 15.12
C ALA A 51 -4.89 4.58 14.28
N ILE A 52 -4.04 4.59 13.25
CA ILE A 52 -3.78 3.41 12.41
C ILE A 52 -3.19 2.28 13.27
N VAL A 53 -2.19 2.57 14.11
CA VAL A 53 -1.59 1.58 15.02
C VAL A 53 -2.65 0.97 15.96
N ASP A 54 -3.48 1.80 16.58
CA ASP A 54 -4.52 1.35 17.50
C ASP A 54 -5.57 0.47 16.81
N ILE A 55 -5.96 0.82 15.58
CA ILE A 55 -6.89 0.02 14.78
C ILE A 55 -6.27 -1.34 14.47
N MET A 56 -5.03 -1.37 13.97
CA MET A 56 -4.35 -2.62 13.60
C MET A 56 -4.11 -3.52 14.82
N ALA A 57 -3.76 -2.94 15.98
CA ALA A 57 -3.58 -3.68 17.22
C ALA A 57 -4.88 -4.37 17.70
N LYS A 58 -6.04 -3.76 17.45
CA LYS A 58 -7.35 -4.36 17.78
C LYS A 58 -7.81 -5.36 16.72
N MET A 59 -7.49 -5.12 15.45
CA MET A 59 -7.91 -5.96 14.33
C MET A 59 -7.18 -7.29 14.29
N GLY A 60 -5.88 -7.31 14.60
CA GLY A 60 -5.04 -8.52 14.57
C GLY A 60 -5.66 -9.71 15.34
N PRO A 61 -5.99 -9.55 16.64
CA PRO A 61 -6.61 -10.62 17.42
C PRO A 61 -7.95 -11.11 16.84
N LEU A 62 -8.79 -10.21 16.34
CA LEU A 62 -10.07 -10.58 15.73
C LEU A 62 -9.88 -11.33 14.42
N TYR A 63 -8.85 -10.97 13.64
CA TYR A 63 -8.49 -11.70 12.42
C TYR A 63 -8.01 -13.11 12.74
N GLU A 64 -7.13 -13.26 13.74
CA GLU A 64 -6.65 -14.57 14.19
C GLU A 64 -7.82 -15.46 14.67
N GLU A 65 -8.76 -14.88 15.42
CA GLU A 65 -9.98 -15.56 15.86
C GLU A 65 -10.85 -15.98 14.67
N ALA A 66 -11.11 -15.07 13.72
CA ALA A 66 -11.90 -15.35 12.53
C ALA A 66 -11.27 -16.45 11.66
N ALA A 67 -9.95 -16.39 11.44
CA ALA A 67 -9.22 -17.37 10.64
C ALA A 67 -9.18 -18.75 11.31
N ALA A 68 -9.01 -18.79 12.64
CA ALA A 68 -9.06 -20.03 13.40
C ALA A 68 -10.47 -20.64 13.36
N ALA A 69 -11.52 -19.83 13.53
CA ALA A 69 -12.90 -20.27 13.43
C ALA A 69 -13.22 -20.81 12.03
N ALA A 70 -12.79 -20.10 10.98
CA ALA A 70 -12.97 -20.52 9.59
C ALA A 70 -12.35 -21.90 9.34
N THR A 71 -11.11 -22.11 9.80
CA THR A 71 -10.44 -23.40 9.69
C THR A 71 -11.15 -24.50 10.48
N ALA A 72 -11.56 -24.21 11.72
CA ALA A 72 -12.23 -25.17 12.59
C ALA A 72 -13.60 -25.61 12.06
N ASN A 73 -14.29 -24.73 11.35
CA ASN A 73 -15.65 -24.95 10.85
C ASN A 73 -15.73 -25.28 9.35
N GLY A 74 -14.59 -25.47 8.68
CA GLY A 74 -14.53 -25.93 7.28
C GLY A 74 -14.78 -24.85 6.22
N TRP A 75 -14.66 -23.58 6.58
CA TRP A 75 -14.78 -22.46 5.64
C TRP A 75 -13.55 -22.29 4.74
N ASP A 76 -12.43 -22.96 5.05
CA ASP A 76 -11.23 -23.02 4.21
C ASP A 76 -11.49 -23.70 2.85
N GLN A 77 -12.64 -24.35 2.71
CA GLN A 77 -13.12 -24.99 1.48
C GLN A 77 -13.88 -24.02 0.56
N ASP A 78 -14.32 -22.87 1.10
CA ASP A 78 -15.05 -21.84 0.38
C ASP A 78 -14.10 -20.78 -0.14
N GLU A 79 -13.96 -20.67 -1.46
CA GLU A 79 -13.03 -19.72 -2.09
C GLU A 79 -13.33 -18.27 -1.73
N LEU A 80 -14.60 -17.92 -1.52
CA LEU A 80 -15.00 -16.55 -1.15
C LEU A 80 -14.62 -16.24 0.31
N ALA A 81 -14.80 -17.19 1.23
CA ALA A 81 -14.34 -17.04 2.61
C ALA A 81 -12.82 -16.90 2.70
N VAL A 82 -12.07 -17.69 1.94
CA VAL A 82 -10.61 -17.55 1.84
C VAL A 82 -10.23 -16.19 1.28
N GLN A 83 -10.94 -15.70 0.26
CA GLN A 83 -10.69 -14.37 -0.31
C GLN A 83 -10.98 -13.25 0.69
N GLU A 84 -12.09 -13.34 1.43
CA GLU A 84 -12.50 -12.36 2.45
C GLU A 84 -11.46 -12.25 3.57
N LEU A 85 -11.00 -13.37 4.13
CA LEU A 85 -9.92 -13.36 5.13
C LEU A 85 -8.60 -12.84 4.57
N ASN A 86 -8.25 -13.22 3.34
CA ASN A 86 -7.03 -12.71 2.70
C ASN A 86 -7.08 -11.21 2.43
N ALA A 87 -8.26 -10.64 2.14
CA ALA A 87 -8.42 -9.21 1.97
C ALA A 87 -8.14 -8.46 3.29
N VAL A 88 -8.69 -8.95 4.41
CA VAL A 88 -8.40 -8.39 5.74
C VAL A 88 -6.90 -8.46 6.05
N TYR A 89 -6.28 -9.62 5.82
CA TYR A 89 -4.84 -9.80 6.03
C TYR A 89 -4.01 -8.83 5.19
N ALA A 90 -4.32 -8.71 3.90
CA ALA A 90 -3.60 -7.82 2.99
C ALA A 90 -3.70 -6.35 3.43
N ILE A 91 -4.84 -5.92 3.97
CA ILE A 91 -5.00 -4.57 4.48
C ILE A 91 -4.16 -4.36 5.75
N MET A 92 -4.18 -5.30 6.69
CA MET A 92 -3.34 -5.22 7.89
C MET A 92 -1.84 -5.18 7.53
N ASP A 93 -1.40 -6.00 6.57
CA ASP A 93 -0.02 -6.02 6.10
C ASP A 93 0.35 -4.71 5.39
N SER A 94 -0.54 -4.20 4.54
CA SER A 94 -0.34 -2.91 3.87
C SER A 94 -0.25 -1.75 4.86
N ALA A 95 -1.06 -1.75 5.93
CA ALA A 95 -0.98 -0.73 6.97
C ALA A 95 0.33 -0.83 7.76
N ARG A 96 0.81 -2.05 8.03
CA ARG A 96 2.11 -2.27 8.68
C ARG A 96 3.27 -1.77 7.83
N VAL A 97 3.27 -2.06 6.53
CA VAL A 97 4.27 -1.54 5.58
C VAL A 97 4.15 -0.02 5.50
N GLY A 98 2.91 0.49 5.38
CA GLY A 98 2.56 1.91 5.38
C GLY A 98 3.18 2.71 6.54
N LEU A 99 3.10 2.15 7.76
CA LEU A 99 3.66 2.75 8.98
C LEU A 99 5.17 2.50 9.15
N GLY A 100 5.68 1.39 8.60
CA GLY A 100 7.09 0.97 8.75
C GLY A 100 8.03 1.62 7.74
N GLU A 101 7.54 1.93 6.54
CA GLU A 101 8.27 2.66 5.51
C GLU A 101 7.95 4.15 5.62
N LEU A 102 8.99 5.00 5.66
CA LEU A 102 8.88 6.46 5.82
C LEU A 102 8.10 7.16 4.68
N ASP A 103 7.73 6.40 3.65
CA ASP A 103 6.97 6.77 2.45
C ASP A 103 5.82 5.79 2.16
N GLY A 104 5.45 4.92 3.10
CA GLY A 104 4.45 3.87 2.86
C GLY A 104 3.03 4.41 2.59
N TYR A 105 2.79 5.67 2.93
CA TYR A 105 1.60 6.44 2.52
C TYR A 105 1.87 7.44 1.37
N GLY A 106 3.09 7.52 0.85
CA GLY A 106 3.45 8.13 -0.44
C GLY A 106 3.05 9.61 -0.60
N ASP A 107 2.28 9.89 -1.67
CA ASP A 107 1.71 11.22 -1.99
C ASP A 107 0.29 11.41 -1.43
N THR A 108 -0.21 10.46 -0.64
CA THR A 108 -1.56 10.49 -0.05
C THR A 108 -1.67 11.72 0.86
N SER A 109 -2.63 12.60 0.58
CA SER A 109 -2.81 13.81 1.39
C SER A 109 -3.39 13.48 2.77
N THR A 110 -3.27 14.38 3.74
CA THR A 110 -3.81 14.16 5.10
C THR A 110 -5.32 13.87 5.10
N GLU A 111 -6.10 14.52 4.23
CA GLU A 111 -7.54 14.25 4.04
C GLU A 111 -7.77 12.81 3.51
N ASP A 112 -6.90 12.34 2.62
CA ASP A 112 -6.94 10.97 2.13
C ASP A 112 -6.51 9.96 3.22
N ILE A 113 -5.63 10.36 4.15
CA ILE A 113 -5.25 9.53 5.31
C ILE A 113 -6.42 9.37 6.29
N ASP A 114 -7.20 10.43 6.53
CA ASP A 114 -8.42 10.31 7.35
C ASP A 114 -9.41 9.33 6.72
N ALA A 115 -9.59 9.37 5.39
CA ALA A 115 -10.42 8.40 4.67
C ALA A 115 -9.88 6.95 4.75
N VAL A 116 -8.56 6.79 4.82
CA VAL A 116 -7.92 5.48 5.06
C VAL A 116 -8.20 4.99 6.48
N ILE A 117 -8.06 5.86 7.48
CA ILE A 117 -8.37 5.56 8.88
C ILE A 117 -9.84 5.15 9.03
N GLU A 118 -10.76 5.87 8.40
CA GLU A 118 -12.19 5.53 8.40
C GLU A 118 -12.44 4.14 7.79
N GLN A 119 -11.79 3.81 6.67
CA GLN A 119 -11.89 2.47 6.09
C GLN A 119 -11.35 1.38 7.01
N TYR A 120 -10.20 1.61 7.66
CA TYR A 120 -9.64 0.65 8.60
C TYR A 120 -10.54 0.49 9.83
N GLN A 121 -11.15 1.58 10.32
CA GLN A 121 -12.10 1.52 11.43
C GLN A 121 -13.37 0.77 11.03
N ALA A 122 -13.93 1.02 9.84
CA ALA A 122 -15.10 0.30 9.34
C ALA A 122 -14.83 -1.22 9.21
N MET A 123 -13.64 -1.59 8.74
CA MET A 123 -13.24 -3.00 8.70
C MET A 123 -13.10 -3.58 10.11
N LEU A 124 -12.51 -2.84 11.06
CA LEU A 124 -12.42 -3.26 12.46
C LEU A 124 -13.81 -3.51 13.07
N ASP A 125 -14.78 -2.64 12.76
CA ASP A 125 -16.15 -2.74 13.25
C ASP A 125 -16.88 -3.96 12.65
N GLU A 126 -16.49 -4.41 11.46
CA GLU A 126 -17.04 -5.59 10.78
C GLU A 126 -16.40 -6.91 11.25
N MET A 127 -15.18 -6.88 11.81
CA MET A 127 -14.47 -8.07 12.25
C MET A 127 -15.29 -9.00 13.19
N PRO A 128 -16.07 -8.49 14.18
CA PRO A 128 -16.91 -9.35 15.01
C PRO A 128 -17.98 -10.13 14.22
N ASN A 129 -18.49 -9.56 13.12
CA ASN A 129 -19.44 -10.27 12.25
C ASN A 129 -18.75 -11.39 11.48
N LEU A 130 -17.51 -11.17 11.01
CA LEU A 130 -16.71 -12.23 10.39
C LEU A 130 -16.41 -13.37 11.37
N VAL A 131 -16.02 -13.04 12.61
CA VAL A 131 -15.84 -14.03 13.68
C VAL A 131 -17.14 -14.82 13.89
N THR A 132 -18.28 -14.14 14.00
CA THR A 132 -19.58 -14.78 14.19
C THR A 132 -19.92 -15.71 13.03
N LYS A 133 -19.80 -15.23 11.79
CA LYS A 133 -20.03 -16.00 10.56
C LYS A 133 -19.19 -17.27 10.52
N TYR A 134 -17.87 -17.15 10.72
CA TYR A 134 -16.95 -18.28 10.62
C TYR A 134 -16.97 -19.20 11.85
N SER A 135 -17.63 -18.78 12.93
CA SER A 135 -17.90 -19.65 14.09
C SER A 135 -19.03 -20.65 13.81
N GLU A 136 -19.87 -20.41 12.81
CA GLU A 136 -20.89 -21.36 12.38
C GLU A 136 -20.28 -22.46 11.49
N PRO A 137 -20.75 -23.72 11.57
CA PRO A 137 -20.31 -24.78 10.66
C PRO A 137 -20.60 -24.43 9.20
N TYR A 138 -19.60 -24.60 8.33
CA TYR A 138 -19.79 -24.40 6.90
C TYR A 138 -20.87 -25.34 6.36
N SER A 139 -21.79 -24.77 5.56
CA SER A 139 -22.91 -25.48 4.95
C SER A 139 -22.94 -25.12 3.46
N ASN A 140 -22.64 -26.11 2.60
CA ASN A 140 -22.63 -25.98 1.14
C ASN A 140 -24.02 -25.66 0.55
#